data_AF-A0A8T3LK05-F1
#
_entry.id   AF-A0A8T3LK05-F1
#
_cell.length_a   1.000
_cell.length_b   1.000
_cell.length_c   1.000
_cell.angle_alpha   90.00
_cell.angle_beta   90.00
_cell.angle_gamma   90.00
#
_symmetry.space_group_name_H-M   'P 1'
#
loop_
_entity.id
_entity.type
_entity.pdbx_description
1 polymer ?
#
loop_
_entity_poly.entity_id
_entity_poly.type
_entity_poly.pdbx_seq_one_letter_code
_entity_poly.pdbx_strand_id
1 'polypeptide(L)'
;TSGQVRILKDLSKPIEGQDVIVVEDIIDTGLTLNYLMRYLAERHPASVRVCCLLDKPARRLAEIEIDYRGFTIPDRFVVGYGLDYDERYRNLPYIGVLKPSVYSAPPAD
;
A
#
# COMPACT_ATOMS: atom_id res chain seq x y z
N THR A 1 5.89 -15.45 -2.09
CA THR A 1 6.79 -14.26 -2.15
C THR A 1 7.66 -14.27 -0.92
N SER A 2 8.96 -13.99 -1.05
CA SER A 2 9.97 -14.15 0.02
C SER A 2 9.86 -13.16 1.18
N GLY A 3 8.87 -12.25 1.18
CA GLY A 3 8.66 -11.24 2.23
C GLY A 3 9.80 -10.23 2.39
N GLN A 4 10.90 -10.36 1.64
CA GLN A 4 12.03 -9.45 1.69
C GLN A 4 11.70 -8.16 0.96
N VAL A 5 11.70 -7.06 1.69
CA VAL A 5 11.55 -5.71 1.14
C VAL A 5 12.91 -5.25 0.64
N ARG A 6 12.94 -4.72 -0.59
CA ARG A 6 14.13 -4.12 -1.21
C ARG A 6 13.85 -2.66 -1.52
N ILE A 7 14.69 -1.77 -1.02
CA ILE A 7 14.65 -0.36 -1.39
C ILE A 7 15.32 -0.20 -2.76
N LEU A 8 14.52 0.09 -3.79
CA LEU A 8 15.04 0.34 -5.15
C LEU A 8 15.53 1.78 -5.32
N LYS A 9 14.84 2.71 -4.67
CA LYS A 9 15.19 4.14 -4.63
C LYS A 9 14.93 4.65 -3.23
N ASP A 10 15.93 5.27 -2.65
CA ASP A 10 15.89 5.82 -1.31
C ASP A 10 15.58 7.33 -1.33
N LEU A 11 15.29 7.89 -0.15
CA LEU A 11 15.07 9.31 0.06
C LEU A 11 16.30 10.12 -0.39
N SER A 12 16.06 11.18 -1.15
CA SER A 12 17.11 12.08 -1.63
C SER A 12 17.52 13.15 -0.61
N LYS A 13 16.79 13.26 0.50
CA LYS A 13 17.03 14.23 1.57
C LYS A 13 16.96 13.52 2.93
N PRO A 14 17.75 13.98 3.92
CA PRO A 14 17.62 13.49 5.29
C PRO A 14 16.25 13.88 5.86
N ILE A 15 15.75 13.05 6.77
CA ILE A 15 14.47 13.24 7.46
C ILE A 15 14.62 13.38 8.98
N GLU A 16 15.86 13.44 9.47
CA GLU A 16 16.14 13.62 10.90
C GLU A 16 15.45 14.89 11.44
N GLY A 17 14.72 14.74 12.54
CA GLY A 17 13.96 15.82 13.15
C GLY A 17 12.82 16.38 12.30
N GLN A 18 12.43 15.74 11.19
CA GLN A 18 11.30 16.16 10.35
C GLN A 18 10.01 15.42 10.71
N ASP A 19 8.87 16.07 10.52
CA ASP A 19 7.57 15.39 10.51
C ASP A 19 7.34 14.75 9.13
N VAL A 20 7.20 13.42 9.09
CA VAL A 20 7.09 12.66 7.86
C VAL A 20 5.71 12.02 7.75
N ILE A 21 5.06 12.14 6.59
CA ILE A 21 3.84 11.40 6.27
C ILE A 21 4.15 10.44 5.13
N VAL A 22 3.94 9.15 5.37
CA VAL A 22 3.96 8.11 4.35
C VAL A 22 2.58 8.06 3.71
N VAL A 23 2.52 8.19 2.38
CA VAL A 23 1.27 8.17 1.61
C VAL A 23 1.20 6.87 0.81
N GLU A 24 0.26 6.01 1.16
CA GLU A 24 0.01 4.71 0.53
C GLU A 24 -1.32 4.73 -0.23
N ASP A 25 -1.37 4.03 -1.36
CA ASP A 25 -2.60 3.83 -2.13
C ASP A 25 -3.51 2.79 -1.46
N ILE A 26 -2.96 1.66 -1.04
CA ILE A 26 -3.69 0.57 -0.41
C ILE A 26 -2.84 -0.16 0.63
N ILE A 27 -3.39 -0.31 1.84
CA ILE A 27 -2.80 -1.18 2.86
C ILE A 27 -3.57 -2.48 2.93
N ASP A 28 -2.85 -3.56 2.61
CA ASP A 28 -3.37 -4.91 2.52
C ASP A 28 -2.92 -5.76 3.72
N THR A 29 -1.89 -6.60 3.57
CA THR A 29 -1.32 -7.35 4.72
C THR A 29 -0.59 -6.47 5.73
N GLY A 30 -0.13 -5.30 5.28
CA GLY A 30 0.68 -4.37 6.07
C GLY A 30 2.16 -4.73 6.18
N LEU A 31 2.61 -5.91 5.74
CA LEU A 31 4.00 -6.33 5.95
C LEU A 31 5.05 -5.36 5.36
N THR A 32 4.81 -4.88 4.13
CA THR A 32 5.68 -3.90 3.46
C THR A 32 5.74 -2.58 4.23
N LEU A 33 4.58 -2.05 4.62
CA LEU A 33 4.51 -0.78 5.35
C LEU A 33 5.14 -0.90 6.73
N ASN A 34 4.93 -2.00 7.46
CA ASN A 34 5.56 -2.22 8.76
C ASN A 34 7.10 -2.23 8.66
N TYR A 35 7.65 -2.86 7.62
CA TYR A 35 9.08 -2.79 7.33
C TYR A 35 9.52 -1.34 7.05
N LEU A 36 8.79 -0.62 6.18
CA LEU A 36 9.11 0.75 5.82
C LEU A 36 9.08 1.69 7.03
N MET A 37 8.09 1.56 7.91
CA MET A 37 7.97 2.36 9.12
C MET A 37 9.17 2.16 10.06
N ARG A 38 9.63 0.91 10.25
CA ARG A 38 10.85 0.62 11.02
C ARG A 38 12.09 1.23 10.37
N TYR A 39 12.22 1.07 9.05
CA TYR A 39 13.32 1.62 8.27
C TYR A 39 13.39 3.15 8.35
N LEU A 40 12.25 3.84 8.31
CA LEU A 40 12.19 5.29 8.43
C LEU A 40 12.42 5.77 9.88
N ALA A 41 11.96 5.02 10.88
CA ALA A 41 12.19 5.35 12.29
C ALA A 41 13.68 5.36 12.66
N GLU A 42 14.49 4.46 12.07
CA GLU A 42 15.95 4.43 12.26
C GLU A 42 16.68 5.68 11.73
N ARG A 43 15.97 6.56 11.00
CA ARG A 43 16.49 7.85 10.53
C ARG A 43 16.17 9.02 11.46
N HIS A 44 15.59 8.73 12.63
CA HIS A 44 15.30 9.70 13.68
C HIS A 44 14.44 10.90 13.24
N PRO A 45 13.32 10.70 12.50
CA PRO A 45 12.37 11.77 12.26
C PRO A 45 11.70 12.24 13.56
N ALA A 46 11.17 13.46 13.57
CA ALA A 46 10.38 13.96 14.71
C ALA A 46 9.06 13.18 14.86
N SER A 47 8.44 12.81 13.74
CA SER A 47 7.30 11.90 13.70
C SER A 47 7.23 11.17 12.36
N VAL A 48 6.61 9.99 12.36
CA VAL A 48 6.22 9.29 11.13
C VAL A 48 4.74 8.92 11.25
N ARG A 49 3.92 9.39 10.31
CA ARG A 49 2.50 9.10 10.23
C ARG A 49 2.16 8.40 8.92
N VAL A 50 1.06 7.66 8.91
CA VAL A 50 0.56 6.93 7.75
C VAL A 50 -0.75 7.54 7.26
N CYS A 51 -0.78 7.89 5.98
CA CYS A 51 -1.98 8.22 5.24
C CYS A 51 -2.22 7.16 4.18
N CYS A 52 -3.40 6.52 4.17
CA CYS A 52 -3.76 5.58 3.12
C CYS A 52 -5.10 5.90 2.49
N LEU A 53 -5.19 5.72 1.17
CA LEU A 53 -6.47 5.84 0.48
C LEU A 53 -7.39 4.65 0.81
N LEU A 54 -6.91 3.41 0.69
CA LEU A 54 -7.69 2.19 0.94
C LEU A 54 -7.08 1.32 2.05
N ASP A 55 -7.91 0.81 2.96
CA ASP A 55 -7.51 -0.12 4.03
C ASP A 55 -8.31 -1.42 3.95
N LYS A 56 -7.63 -2.56 3.92
CA LYS A 56 -8.19 -3.93 3.96
C LYS A 56 -7.88 -4.62 5.29
N PRO A 57 -8.57 -4.28 6.38
CA PRO A 57 -8.28 -4.85 7.71
C PRO A 57 -8.43 -6.38 7.75
N ALA A 58 -9.30 -6.95 6.92
CA ALA A 58 -9.51 -8.40 6.84
C ALA A 58 -8.28 -9.21 6.40
N ARG A 59 -7.27 -8.55 5.80
CA ARG A 59 -6.02 -9.19 5.33
C ARG A 59 -4.81 -8.90 6.20
N ARG A 60 -4.99 -8.15 7.29
CA ARG A 60 -3.92 -7.64 8.15
C ARG A 60 -3.10 -8.78 8.77
N LEU A 61 -1.78 -8.69 8.66
CA LEU A 61 -0.81 -9.61 9.28
C LEU A 61 0.19 -8.91 10.20
N ALA A 62 0.31 -7.58 10.10
CA ALA A 62 1.13 -6.76 10.99
C ALA A 62 0.26 -5.68 11.61
N GLU A 63 0.47 -5.38 12.89
CA GLU A 63 -0.19 -4.24 13.54
C GLU A 63 0.37 -2.94 12.96
N ILE A 64 -0.51 -2.08 12.45
CA ILE A 64 -0.16 -0.80 11.85
C ILE A 64 -1.19 0.23 12.26
N GLU A 65 -0.70 1.31 12.85
CA GLU A 65 -1.49 2.50 13.09
C GLU A 65 -1.63 3.31 11.79
N ILE A 66 -2.86 3.68 11.46
CA ILE A 66 -3.18 4.50 10.29
C ILE A 66 -3.78 5.81 10.81
N ASP A 67 -2.98 6.87 10.75
CA ASP A 67 -3.38 8.21 11.22
C ASP A 67 -4.46 8.83 10.34
N TYR A 68 -4.35 8.64 9.01
CA TYR A 68 -5.28 9.20 8.03
C TYR A 68 -5.80 8.09 7.11
N ARG A 69 -7.04 7.67 7.32
CA ARG A 69 -7.70 6.64 6.52
C ARG A 69 -8.73 7.27 5.58
N GLY A 70 -8.59 7.02 4.28
CA GLY A 70 -9.61 7.36 3.28
C GLY A 70 -10.84 6.46 3.40
N PHE A 71 -10.70 5.19 3.01
CA PHE A 71 -11.80 4.23 2.97
C PHE A 71 -11.37 2.85 3.48
N THR A 72 -12.24 2.21 4.27
CA THR A 72 -12.13 0.78 4.57
C THR A 72 -12.88 -0.01 3.50
N ILE A 73 -12.25 -1.01 2.92
CA ILE A 73 -12.85 -1.84 1.86
C ILE A 73 -12.77 -3.35 2.20
N PRO A 74 -13.70 -4.16 1.68
CA PRO A 74 -13.61 -5.62 1.81
C PRO A 74 -12.43 -6.18 1.01
N ASP A 75 -12.11 -7.46 1.24
CA ASP A 75 -11.11 -8.15 0.44
C ASP A 75 -11.63 -8.41 -0.98
N ARG A 76 -11.32 -7.46 -1.88
CA ARG A 76 -11.65 -7.48 -3.30
C ARG A 76 -10.47 -6.98 -4.11
N PHE A 77 -10.27 -7.53 -5.30
CA PHE A 77 -9.28 -7.00 -6.24
C PHE A 77 -9.79 -5.69 -6.83
N VAL A 78 -9.11 -4.58 -6.57
CA VAL A 78 -9.52 -3.23 -6.99
C VAL A 78 -8.49 -2.62 -7.94
N VAL A 79 -8.96 -1.82 -8.89
CA VAL A 79 -8.13 -1.08 -9.86
C VAL A 79 -8.68 0.34 -10.04
N GLY A 80 -7.88 1.22 -10.64
CA GLY A 80 -8.26 2.62 -10.87
C GLY A 80 -7.67 3.58 -9.85
N TYR A 81 -7.62 4.86 -10.19
CA TYR A 81 -7.09 5.92 -9.32
C TYR A 81 -5.68 5.61 -8.78
N GLY A 82 -4.78 5.20 -9.66
CA GLY A 82 -3.40 4.79 -9.33
C GLY A 82 -3.20 3.29 -9.16
N LEU A 83 -4.23 2.55 -8.74
CA LEU A 83 -4.20 1.10 -8.56
C LEU A 83 -4.25 0.38 -9.91
N ASP A 84 -3.54 -0.74 -10.03
CA ASP A 84 -3.36 -1.44 -11.29
C ASP A 84 -3.63 -2.94 -11.26
N TYR A 85 -3.80 -3.47 -12.46
CA TYR A 85 -3.56 -4.87 -12.78
C TYR A 85 -2.75 -4.92 -14.07
N ASP A 86 -1.57 -5.54 -14.02
CA ASP A 86 -0.63 -5.60 -15.16
C ASP A 86 -0.33 -4.21 -15.74
N GLU A 87 -0.07 -3.24 -14.84
CA GLU A 87 0.18 -1.82 -15.16
C GLU A 87 -0.99 -1.07 -15.82
N ARG A 88 -2.14 -1.72 -16.04
CA ARG A 88 -3.34 -1.10 -16.63
C ARG A 88 -4.25 -0.49 -15.58
N TYR A 89 -5.22 0.30 -16.04
CA TYR A 89 -6.32 0.88 -15.26
C TYR A 89 -5.96 2.02 -14.30
N ARG A 90 -4.68 2.30 -14.03
CA ARG A 90 -4.22 3.38 -13.12
C ARG A 90 -4.89 4.74 -13.39
N ASN A 91 -5.16 5.02 -14.66
CA ASN A 91 -5.65 6.31 -15.14
C ASN A 91 -7.17 6.50 -15.00
N LEU A 92 -7.92 5.50 -14.52
CA LEU A 92 -9.36 5.66 -14.30
C LEU A 92 -9.61 6.67 -13.17
N PRO A 93 -10.59 7.59 -13.33
CA PRO A 93 -10.89 8.63 -12.32
C PRO A 93 -11.74 8.09 -11.16
N TYR A 94 -11.86 6.77 -11.04
CA TYR A 94 -12.63 6.07 -10.01
C TYR A 94 -11.93 4.77 -9.64
N ILE A 95 -12.34 4.19 -8.51
CA ILE A 95 -11.90 2.88 -8.05
C ILE A 95 -13.01 1.87 -8.32
N GLY A 96 -12.66 0.72 -8.91
CA GLY A 96 -13.62 -0.33 -9.23
C GLY A 96 -13.09 -1.72 -8.87
N VAL A 97 -14.00 -2.67 -8.66
CA VAL A 97 -13.63 -4.09 -8.47
C VAL A 97 -13.38 -4.72 -9.83
N LEU A 98 -12.21 -5.33 -10.01
CA LEU A 98 -11.84 -6.01 -11.25
C LEU A 98 -12.61 -7.34 -11.35
N LYS A 99 -13.17 -7.62 -12.54
CA LYS A 99 -13.91 -8.87 -12.78
C LYS A 99 -12.95 -10.07 -12.71
N PRO A 100 -13.31 -11.17 -12.02
CA PRO A 100 -12.47 -12.37 -11.95
C PRO A 100 -12.04 -12.94 -13.30
N SER A 101 -12.90 -12.86 -14.32
CA SER A 101 -12.63 -13.31 -15.68
C SER A 101 -11.45 -12.60 -16.36
N VAL A 102 -10.95 -11.49 -15.80
CA VAL A 102 -9.81 -10.74 -16.33
C VAL A 102 -8.47 -11.29 -15.82
N TYR A 103 -8.45 -11.88 -14.63
CA TYR A 103 -7.22 -12.35 -13.96
C TYR A 103 -7.22 -13.84 -13.60
N SER A 104 -8.35 -14.52 -13.76
CA SER A 104 -8.43 -15.97 -13.63
C SER A 104 -8.04 -16.59 -14.97
N ALA A 105 -7.23 -17.65 -14.96
CA ALA A 105 -7.00 -18.44 -16.16
C ALA A 105 -8.34 -18.95 -16.71
N PRO A 106 -8.49 -19.08 -18.05
CA PRO A 106 -9.61 -19.82 -18.60
C PRO A 106 -9.64 -21.23 -17.98
N PRO A 107 -10.82 -21.85 -17.81
CA PRO A 107 -10.90 -23.24 -17.39
C PRO A 107 -9.99 -24.08 -18.28
N ALA A 108 -9.23 -25.00 -17.68
CA ALA A 108 -8.55 -26.03 -18.46
C ALA A 108 -9.63 -26.92 -19.09
N ASP A 109 -9.61 -27.05 -20.42
CA ASP A 109 -10.42 -28.03 -21.16
C ASP A 109 -10.08 -29.47 -20.73
#